data_AF-A0A1L9V7R0-F1
#
_entry.id   AF-A0A1L9V7R0-F1
#
_cell.length_a   1.000
_cell.length_b   1.000
_cell.length_c   1.000
_cell.angle_alpha   90.00
_cell.angle_beta   90.00
_cell.angle_gamma   90.00
#
_symmetry.space_group_name_H-M   'P 1'
#
loop_
_entity.id
_entity.type
_entity.pdbx_description
1 polymer ?
#
loop_
_entity_poly.entity_id
_entity_poly.type
_entity_poly.pdbx_seq_one_letter_code
_entity_poly.pdbx_strand_id
1 'polypeptide(L)'
;MRPAIETVDYEDSVSRAIIYACGNAVVCDDLATAKYLCYERNLDAKTVTLDGTVIHKGGLMTGGRGPQQSSKRWEDSEVENLHKLKDKLMADLSNLPKGHRRGTEEETLQGELVGLEQRLAYARDELKALGKNLKSKHSEFDFVKRQLEDLRPKYAERKETLDELDQSITETQDSVSGVEDDIYRKFCKRLGYDNIREYEAQQGSLQEEASQKKLEFTTQKSRIENQLSFEKQRLQATVDRISGLEAQHQRDEGLIEELKAEQQNIRNQLDEFEAELEILRERLGEQKEVYGQSAENLNQQRRELQKRSKNVEGSLKNISGLEAEVQRNSSSRYTLLRRCKLEDIDIPLAESSNSLDHLPIDELVQTADPDAMDVDEDATGSGQAIVQDYGVEVDFDSLGDSLKEESDEKLEEELLEKVRTLNSDLDKMAPNTRAMERLESVENKLRGTEKDFEDSRKHSRKAKDDFEEVMRKRSDLFNKAFTHISEQIGPIYRELTRSSNYPLGGQA
;
A
#
# COMPACT_ATOMS: atom_id res chain seq x y z
N MET A 1 31.52 -39.85 5.39
CA MET A 1 32.33 -38.64 5.61
C MET A 1 31.93 -37.57 4.62
N ARG A 2 31.65 -36.34 5.06
CA ARG A 2 31.31 -35.20 4.20
C ARG A 2 32.02 -33.94 4.69
N PRO A 3 32.47 -33.04 3.80
CA PRO A 3 33.01 -31.76 4.24
C PRO A 3 31.90 -30.96 4.94
N ALA A 4 32.23 -30.25 6.01
CA ALA A 4 31.24 -29.56 6.83
C ALA A 4 30.47 -28.46 6.06
N ILE A 5 31.08 -27.89 5.03
CA ILE A 5 30.46 -26.84 4.21
C ILE A 5 29.25 -27.34 3.39
N GLU A 6 29.24 -28.61 2.98
CA GLU A 6 28.13 -29.22 2.23
C GLU A 6 26.94 -29.58 3.12
N THR A 7 27.05 -29.35 4.43
CA THR A 7 25.99 -29.66 5.41
C THR A 7 25.20 -28.42 5.86
N VAL A 8 25.50 -27.25 5.29
CA VAL A 8 24.88 -25.97 5.64
C VAL A 8 24.34 -25.30 4.37
N ASP A 9 23.06 -24.94 4.37
CA ASP A 9 22.46 -24.11 3.33
C ASP A 9 22.66 -22.63 3.67
N TYR A 10 23.17 -21.85 2.72
CA TYR A 10 23.43 -20.42 2.92
C TYR A 10 23.34 -19.64 1.62
N GLU A 11 23.15 -18.33 1.75
CA GLU A 11 23.10 -17.40 0.63
C GLU A 11 24.52 -17.00 0.18
N ASP A 12 24.72 -16.78 -1.12
CA ASP A 12 26.06 -16.59 -1.71
C ASP A 12 26.82 -15.36 -1.15
N SER A 13 26.07 -14.37 -0.64
CA SER A 13 26.60 -13.17 0.01
C SER A 13 27.45 -13.46 1.26
N VAL A 14 27.19 -14.58 1.96
CA VAL A 14 27.88 -14.98 3.19
C VAL A 14 28.83 -16.17 2.99
N SER A 15 29.02 -16.63 1.75
CA SER A 15 29.84 -17.78 1.39
C SER A 15 31.23 -17.74 2.02
N ARG A 16 31.92 -16.60 1.92
CA ARG A 16 33.28 -16.42 2.46
C ARG A 16 33.35 -16.55 3.99
N ALA A 17 32.31 -16.12 4.70
CA ALA A 17 32.25 -16.24 6.16
C ALA A 17 32.01 -17.69 6.59
N ILE A 18 31.19 -18.44 5.84
CA ILE A 18 30.91 -19.85 6.12
C ILE A 18 32.10 -20.74 5.74
N ILE A 19 32.78 -20.47 4.63
CA ILE A 19 34.05 -21.14 4.29
C ILE A 19 35.09 -20.94 5.41
N TYR A 20 35.16 -19.74 5.98
CA TYR A 20 36.06 -19.45 7.10
C TYR A 20 35.65 -20.18 8.39
N ALA A 21 34.36 -20.24 8.71
CA ALA A 21 33.85 -20.89 9.92
C ALA A 21 33.94 -22.43 9.87
N CYS A 22 33.58 -23.03 8.74
CA CYS A 22 33.64 -24.47 8.52
C CYS A 22 35.08 -24.94 8.26
N GLY A 23 35.91 -24.15 7.58
CA GLY A 23 37.30 -24.49 7.24
C GLY A 23 37.44 -25.85 6.55
N ASN A 24 38.62 -26.49 6.70
CA ASN A 24 38.85 -27.89 6.30
C ASN A 24 38.32 -28.88 7.35
N ALA A 25 37.07 -28.70 7.80
CA ALA A 25 36.43 -29.64 8.71
C ALA A 25 35.69 -30.74 7.94
N VAL A 26 35.83 -31.97 8.40
CA VAL A 26 35.15 -33.15 7.84
C VAL A 26 34.25 -33.75 8.92
N VAL A 27 32.99 -33.96 8.57
CA VAL A 27 32.01 -34.62 9.43
C VAL A 27 32.07 -36.13 9.16
N CYS A 28 32.24 -36.89 10.24
CA CYS A 28 32.30 -38.35 10.24
C CYS A 28 31.13 -38.91 11.04
N ASP A 29 30.65 -40.08 10.64
CA ASP A 29 29.51 -40.71 11.29
C ASP A 29 29.91 -41.26 12.66
N ASP A 30 31.05 -41.98 12.73
CA ASP A 30 31.56 -42.60 13.95
C ASP A 30 32.96 -42.11 14.36
N LEU A 31 33.27 -42.29 15.65
CA LEU A 31 34.60 -41.98 16.21
C LEU A 31 35.71 -42.91 15.69
N ALA A 32 35.38 -44.14 15.35
CA ALA A 32 36.32 -45.08 14.75
C ALA A 32 36.79 -44.58 13.36
N THR A 33 35.87 -44.11 12.54
CA THR A 33 36.15 -43.53 11.21
C THR A 33 36.91 -42.21 11.33
N ALA A 34 36.58 -41.36 12.31
CA ALA A 34 37.31 -40.12 12.56
C ALA A 34 38.78 -40.38 12.97
N LYS A 35 39.03 -41.36 13.84
CA LYS A 35 40.40 -41.76 14.25
C LYS A 35 41.20 -42.35 13.10
N TYR A 36 40.59 -43.22 12.29
CA TYR A 36 41.23 -43.79 11.10
C TYR A 36 41.71 -42.69 10.14
N LEU A 37 40.87 -41.67 9.90
CA LEU A 37 41.20 -40.58 8.99
C LEU A 37 42.33 -39.68 9.53
N CYS A 38 42.28 -39.31 10.81
CA CYS A 38 43.28 -38.41 11.39
C CYS A 38 44.61 -39.08 11.73
N TYR A 39 44.61 -40.33 12.23
CA TYR A 39 45.83 -40.98 12.74
C TYR A 39 46.44 -42.04 11.81
N GLU A 40 45.63 -42.77 11.03
CA GLU A 40 46.16 -43.81 10.12
C GLU A 40 46.38 -43.27 8.71
N ARG A 41 45.45 -42.44 8.21
CA ARG A 41 45.56 -41.79 6.89
C ARG A 41 46.28 -40.44 6.89
N ASN A 42 46.65 -39.90 8.07
CA ASN A 42 47.33 -38.61 8.24
C ASN A 42 46.71 -37.45 7.43
N LEU A 43 45.38 -37.38 7.37
CA LEU A 43 44.68 -36.27 6.74
C LEU A 43 44.79 -35.01 7.61
N ASP A 44 45.34 -33.92 7.07
CA ASP A 44 45.42 -32.60 7.74
C ASP A 44 44.08 -31.84 7.74
N ALA A 45 43.05 -32.50 8.27
CA ALA A 45 41.70 -31.97 8.37
C ALA A 45 41.17 -32.14 9.81
N LYS A 46 40.33 -31.20 10.24
CA LYS A 46 39.67 -31.29 11.55
C LYS A 46 38.48 -32.24 11.40
N THR A 47 38.47 -33.37 12.09
CA THR A 47 37.33 -34.30 12.01
C THR A 47 36.37 -34.10 13.17
N VAL A 48 35.07 -34.15 12.88
CA VAL A 48 34.00 -33.99 13.88
C VAL A 48 33.02 -35.14 13.73
N THR A 49 32.72 -35.84 14.80
CA THR A 49 31.73 -36.92 14.80
C THR A 49 30.32 -36.37 15.00
N LEU A 50 29.28 -37.12 14.58
CA LEU A 50 27.88 -36.76 14.87
C LEU A 50 27.60 -36.61 16.38
N ASP A 51 28.29 -37.39 17.20
CA ASP A 51 28.24 -37.31 18.67
C ASP A 51 28.95 -36.07 19.26
N GLY A 52 29.49 -35.18 18.41
CA GLY A 52 30.13 -33.93 18.84
C GLY A 52 31.55 -34.08 19.37
N THR A 53 32.22 -35.21 19.11
CA THR A 53 33.64 -35.36 19.42
C THR A 53 34.47 -34.79 18.29
N VAL A 54 35.42 -33.92 18.62
CA VAL A 54 36.25 -33.19 17.66
C VAL A 54 37.70 -33.67 17.77
N ILE A 55 38.30 -34.07 16.66
CA ILE A 55 39.74 -34.32 16.56
C ILE A 55 40.37 -33.14 15.80
N HIS A 56 41.22 -32.39 16.49
CA HIS A 56 41.95 -31.27 15.90
C HIS A 56 43.10 -31.77 15.02
N LYS A 57 43.54 -30.94 14.07
CA LYS A 57 44.68 -31.21 13.17
C LYS A 57 45.96 -31.62 13.90
N GLY A 58 46.18 -31.10 15.11
CA GLY A 58 47.31 -31.47 15.97
C GLY A 58 47.14 -32.79 16.74
N GLY A 59 46.14 -33.61 16.41
CA GLY A 59 45.89 -34.89 17.07
C GLY A 59 45.30 -34.80 18.48
N LEU A 60 44.91 -33.60 18.93
CA LEU A 60 44.20 -33.40 20.19
C LEU A 60 42.72 -33.76 20.02
N MET A 61 42.22 -34.68 20.84
CA MET A 61 40.82 -35.05 20.87
C MET A 61 40.09 -34.26 21.95
N THR A 62 39.04 -33.53 21.55
CA THR A 62 38.17 -32.77 22.43
C THR A 62 36.78 -33.41 22.36
N GLY A 63 36.40 -34.16 23.38
CA GLY A 63 35.11 -34.84 23.46
C GLY A 63 34.67 -34.99 24.91
N GLY A 64 33.41 -34.66 25.19
CA GLY A 64 32.81 -34.82 26.51
C GLY A 64 31.30 -34.90 26.39
N ARG A 65 30.67 -35.79 27.17
CA ARG A 65 29.21 -35.79 27.34
C ARG A 65 28.81 -34.55 28.13
N GLY A 66 28.62 -33.43 27.44
CA GLY A 66 27.87 -32.29 27.96
C GLY A 66 26.43 -32.72 28.26
N PRO A 67 25.75 -32.06 29.22
CA PRO A 67 24.37 -32.41 29.57
C PRO A 67 23.51 -32.36 28.30
N GLN A 68 22.67 -33.39 28.13
CA GLN A 68 21.73 -33.57 27.03
C GLN A 68 20.65 -32.47 27.07
N GLN A 69 21.02 -31.20 26.92
CA GLN A 69 20.11 -30.14 26.55
C GLN A 69 20.08 -30.14 25.04
N SER A 70 18.91 -30.47 24.49
CA SER A 70 18.51 -30.11 23.13
C SER A 70 19.15 -28.78 22.77
N SER A 71 20.00 -28.77 21.75
CA SER A 71 20.75 -27.59 21.34
C SER A 71 19.78 -26.41 21.28
N LYS A 72 20.22 -25.25 21.78
CA LYS A 72 19.55 -23.94 21.64
C LYS A 72 19.40 -23.53 20.16
N ARG A 73 18.67 -24.33 19.39
CA ARG A 73 18.09 -24.04 18.06
C ARG A 73 16.64 -23.58 18.23
N TRP A 74 16.29 -23.13 19.42
CA TRP A 74 15.07 -22.40 19.73
C TRP A 74 15.54 -21.01 20.09
N GLU A 75 15.51 -20.13 19.08
CA GLU A 75 15.05 -18.74 19.23
C GLU A 75 15.13 -18.00 17.89
N ASP A 76 15.97 -18.38 16.91
CA ASP A 76 16.02 -17.64 15.64
C ASP A 76 14.72 -17.76 14.83
N SER A 77 14.11 -18.94 14.75
CA SER A 77 12.81 -19.11 14.07
C SER A 77 11.67 -18.42 14.82
N GLU A 78 11.74 -18.38 16.16
CA GLU A 78 10.74 -17.70 16.99
C GLU A 78 10.90 -16.18 16.89
N VAL A 79 12.13 -15.68 16.87
CA VAL A 79 12.49 -14.27 16.66
C VAL A 79 12.10 -13.84 15.25
N GLU A 80 12.31 -14.67 14.23
CA GLU A 80 11.88 -14.37 12.86
C GLU A 80 10.35 -14.36 12.75
N ASN A 81 9.65 -15.28 13.44
CA ASN A 81 8.20 -15.25 13.53
C ASN A 81 7.68 -14.03 14.29
N LEU A 82 8.37 -13.60 15.35
CA LEU A 82 8.05 -12.38 16.09
C LEU A 82 8.32 -11.13 15.25
N HIS A 83 9.38 -11.11 14.43
CA HIS A 83 9.64 -10.03 13.47
C HIS A 83 8.57 -9.98 12.39
N LYS A 84 8.18 -11.11 11.80
CA LYS A 84 7.06 -11.18 10.85
C LYS A 84 5.76 -10.71 11.48
N LEU A 85 5.51 -11.07 12.73
CA LEU A 85 4.32 -10.64 13.47
C LEU A 85 4.37 -9.15 13.81
N LYS A 86 5.54 -8.61 14.19
CA LYS A 86 5.76 -7.18 14.39
C LYS A 86 5.53 -6.40 13.08
N ASP A 87 6.08 -6.86 11.97
CA ASP A 87 5.96 -6.19 10.68
C ASP A 87 4.52 -6.25 10.18
N LYS A 88 3.83 -7.37 10.40
CA LYS A 88 2.39 -7.49 10.14
C LYS A 88 1.58 -6.54 11.01
N LEU A 89 1.84 -6.48 12.32
CA LEU A 89 1.16 -5.56 13.21
C LEU A 89 1.45 -4.09 12.89
N MET A 90 2.68 -3.75 12.48
CA MET A 90 3.00 -2.39 12.03
C MET A 90 2.33 -2.05 10.71
N ALA A 91 2.25 -3.01 9.77
CA ALA A 91 1.51 -2.84 8.53
C ALA A 91 0.01 -2.63 8.82
N ASP A 92 -0.58 -3.44 9.70
CA ASP A 92 -1.98 -3.30 10.14
C ASP A 92 -2.20 -1.95 10.84
N LEU A 93 -1.28 -1.49 11.69
CA LEU A 93 -1.34 -0.18 12.37
C LEU A 93 -1.19 0.99 11.38
N SER A 94 -0.41 0.81 10.32
CA SER A 94 -0.27 1.80 9.25
C SER A 94 -1.48 1.84 8.31
N ASN A 95 -2.12 0.69 8.09
CA ASN A 95 -3.32 0.53 7.26
C ASN A 95 -4.60 0.96 7.99
N LEU A 96 -4.58 0.91 9.33
CA LEU A 96 -5.61 1.54 10.13
C LEU A 96 -5.69 3.03 9.77
N PRO A 97 -6.88 3.54 9.41
CA PRO A 97 -7.03 4.93 9.06
C PRO A 97 -6.55 5.79 10.23
N LYS A 98 -5.49 6.57 9.98
CA LYS A 98 -4.95 7.52 10.97
C LYS A 98 -6.13 8.35 11.48
N GLY A 99 -6.44 8.24 12.78
CA GLY A 99 -7.63 8.82 13.42
C GLY A 99 -7.80 10.33 13.21
N HIS A 100 -6.81 11.00 12.63
CA HIS A 100 -6.86 12.40 12.25
C HIS A 100 -7.93 12.75 11.21
N ARG A 101 -8.41 11.80 10.38
CA ARG A 101 -9.53 12.07 9.45
C ARG A 101 -10.91 12.06 10.11
N ARG A 102 -11.07 11.37 11.25
CA ARG A 102 -12.33 11.33 12.00
C ARG A 102 -12.43 12.37 13.11
N GLY A 103 -11.30 12.92 13.57
CA GLY A 103 -11.29 13.96 14.61
C GLY A 103 -12.07 15.21 14.23
N THR A 104 -11.95 15.68 12.97
CA THR A 104 -12.69 16.87 12.52
C THR A 104 -14.19 16.63 12.43
N GLU A 105 -14.61 15.46 11.93
CA GLU A 105 -16.03 15.08 11.86
C GLU A 105 -16.61 14.89 13.27
N GLU A 106 -15.87 14.22 14.16
CA GLU A 106 -16.26 14.03 15.55
C GLU A 106 -16.33 15.36 16.32
N GLU A 107 -15.41 16.29 16.09
CA GLU A 107 -15.46 17.64 16.66
C GLU A 107 -16.66 18.45 16.14
N THR A 108 -16.96 18.36 14.84
CA THR A 108 -18.15 19.01 14.27
C THR A 108 -19.45 18.44 14.85
N LEU A 109 -19.56 17.11 14.90
CA LEU A 109 -20.72 16.42 15.48
C LEU A 109 -20.85 16.71 16.98
N GLN A 110 -19.74 16.83 17.70
CA GLN A 110 -19.75 17.20 19.11
C GLN A 110 -20.20 18.67 19.30
N GLY A 111 -19.77 19.57 18.41
CA GLY A 111 -20.26 20.96 18.38
C GLY A 111 -21.76 21.03 18.09
N GLU A 112 -22.24 20.27 17.11
CA GLU A 112 -23.67 20.16 16.79
C GLU A 112 -24.48 19.57 17.95
N LEU A 113 -23.96 18.53 18.60
CA LEU A 113 -24.60 17.89 19.75
C LEU A 113 -24.75 18.88 20.92
N VAL A 114 -23.69 19.62 21.25
CA VAL A 114 -23.76 20.66 22.29
C VAL A 114 -24.75 21.76 21.91
N GLY A 115 -24.78 22.17 20.64
CA GLY A 115 -25.76 23.15 20.15
C GLY A 115 -27.20 22.65 20.25
N LEU A 116 -27.45 21.39 19.90
CA LEU A 116 -28.77 20.75 20.02
C LEU A 116 -29.19 20.58 21.48
N GLU A 117 -28.27 20.20 22.38
CA GLU A 117 -28.54 20.10 23.82
C GLU A 117 -28.93 21.44 24.43
N GLN A 118 -28.25 22.53 24.05
CA GLN A 118 -28.60 23.88 24.50
C GLN A 118 -29.98 24.32 23.99
N ARG A 119 -30.29 24.07 22.72
CA ARG A 119 -31.63 24.36 22.15
C ARG A 119 -32.71 23.56 22.86
N LEU A 120 -32.45 22.28 23.15
CA LEU A 120 -33.37 21.41 23.85
C LEU A 120 -33.60 21.88 25.29
N ALA A 121 -32.55 22.30 25.99
CA ALA A 121 -32.67 22.88 27.33
C ALA A 121 -33.53 24.15 27.33
N TYR A 122 -33.27 25.07 26.40
CA TYR A 122 -34.06 26.30 26.23
C TYR A 122 -35.54 25.99 25.95
N ALA A 123 -35.83 25.11 24.99
CA ALA A 123 -37.20 24.71 24.66
C ALA A 123 -37.92 24.04 25.84
N ARG A 124 -37.21 23.23 26.65
CA ARG A 124 -37.78 22.64 27.88
C ARG A 124 -38.13 23.69 28.92
N ASP A 125 -37.31 24.72 29.08
CA ASP A 125 -37.57 25.77 30.05
C ASP A 125 -38.68 26.72 29.58
N GLU A 126 -38.76 27.03 28.27
CA GLU A 126 -39.92 27.70 27.69
C GLU A 126 -41.21 26.90 27.91
N LEU A 127 -41.19 25.58 27.67
CA LEU A 127 -42.36 24.73 27.89
C LEU A 127 -42.79 24.75 29.36
N LYS A 128 -41.85 24.69 30.31
CA LYS A 128 -42.16 24.83 31.74
C LYS A 128 -42.75 26.21 32.06
N ALA A 129 -42.22 27.29 31.49
CA ALA A 129 -42.72 28.64 31.70
C ALA A 129 -44.15 28.79 31.15
N LEU A 130 -44.38 28.34 29.91
CA LEU A 130 -45.71 28.31 29.29
C LEU A 130 -46.69 27.45 30.08
N GLY A 131 -46.26 26.28 30.57
CA GLY A 131 -47.08 25.42 31.41
C GLY A 131 -47.50 26.07 32.73
N LYS A 132 -46.61 26.84 33.37
CA LYS A 132 -46.95 27.63 34.57
C LYS A 132 -47.93 28.75 34.24
N ASN A 133 -47.71 29.48 33.14
CA ASN A 133 -48.59 30.55 32.69
C ASN A 133 -49.99 30.03 32.36
N LEU A 134 -50.10 28.88 31.69
CA LEU A 134 -51.37 28.25 31.36
C LEU A 134 -52.12 27.86 32.64
N LYS A 135 -51.44 27.25 33.62
CA LYS A 135 -52.04 26.96 34.93
C LYS A 135 -52.53 28.22 35.65
N SER A 136 -51.75 29.30 35.64
CA SER A 136 -52.15 30.59 36.22
C SER A 136 -53.39 31.14 35.54
N LYS A 137 -53.41 31.19 34.19
CA LYS A 137 -54.55 31.67 33.42
C LYS A 137 -55.79 30.81 33.58
N HIS A 138 -55.63 29.49 33.72
CA HIS A 138 -56.76 28.61 34.02
C HIS A 138 -57.35 28.90 35.40
N SER A 139 -56.50 29.11 36.42
CA SER A 139 -56.98 29.48 37.76
C SER A 139 -57.64 30.86 37.81
N GLU A 140 -57.12 31.85 37.06
CA GLU A 140 -57.76 33.16 36.89
C GLU A 140 -59.13 33.02 36.20
N PHE A 141 -59.20 32.21 35.14
CA PHE A 141 -60.44 31.95 34.42
C PHE A 141 -61.49 31.30 35.33
N ASP A 142 -61.11 30.27 36.08
CA ASP A 142 -62.01 29.60 37.03
C ASP A 142 -62.49 30.55 38.13
N PHE A 143 -61.61 31.43 38.62
CA PHE A 143 -61.97 32.44 39.60
C PHE A 143 -62.96 33.46 39.03
N VAL A 144 -62.69 34.01 37.85
CA VAL A 144 -63.60 34.96 37.17
C VAL A 144 -64.93 34.30 36.84
N LYS A 145 -64.92 33.03 36.41
CA LYS A 145 -66.14 32.27 36.14
C LYS A 145 -67.00 32.12 37.39
N ARG A 146 -66.40 31.77 38.54
CA ARG A 146 -67.11 31.71 39.84
C ARG A 146 -67.64 33.07 40.26
N GLN A 147 -66.85 34.14 40.12
CA GLN A 147 -67.32 35.49 40.41
C GLN A 147 -68.50 35.90 39.52
N LEU A 148 -68.50 35.50 38.26
CA LEU A 148 -69.57 35.80 37.31
C LEU A 148 -70.84 35.01 37.65
N GLU A 149 -70.70 33.76 38.10
CA GLU A 149 -71.80 32.95 38.64
C GLU A 149 -72.40 33.58 39.91
N ASP A 150 -71.59 34.14 40.81
CA ASP A 150 -72.06 34.83 42.02
C ASP A 150 -72.67 36.22 41.77
N LEU A 151 -72.16 36.95 40.77
CA LEU A 151 -72.62 38.32 40.45
C LEU A 151 -73.88 38.34 39.59
N ARG A 152 -74.12 37.32 38.75
CA ARG A 152 -75.34 37.21 37.93
C ARG A 152 -76.65 37.28 38.73
N PRO A 153 -76.86 36.52 39.83
CA PRO A 153 -78.10 36.61 40.59
C PRO A 153 -78.24 37.98 41.28
N LYS A 154 -77.14 38.52 41.83
CA LYS A 154 -77.14 39.85 42.46
C LYS A 154 -77.47 40.96 41.47
N TYR A 155 -77.00 40.86 40.23
CA TYR A 155 -77.34 41.81 39.17
C TYR A 155 -78.82 41.69 38.78
N ALA A 156 -79.36 40.47 38.68
CA ALA A 156 -80.78 40.25 38.39
C ALA A 156 -81.68 40.83 39.50
N GLU A 157 -81.38 40.54 40.77
CA GLU A 157 -82.10 41.11 41.93
C GLU A 157 -82.01 42.64 41.94
N ARG A 158 -80.81 43.21 41.75
CA ARG A 158 -80.64 44.67 41.73
C ARG A 158 -81.38 45.32 40.56
N LYS A 159 -81.40 44.66 39.40
CA LYS A 159 -82.14 45.15 38.24
C LYS A 159 -83.65 45.15 38.50
N GLU A 160 -84.18 44.09 39.11
CA GLU A 160 -85.59 44.02 39.50
C GLU A 160 -85.94 45.12 40.51
N THR A 161 -85.09 45.36 41.53
CA THR A 161 -85.32 46.49 42.47
C THR A 161 -85.23 47.86 41.80
N LEU A 162 -84.45 47.99 40.73
CA LEU A 162 -84.33 49.24 39.99
C LEU A 162 -85.58 49.46 39.14
N ASP A 163 -86.08 48.41 38.48
CA ASP A 163 -87.32 48.44 37.71
C ASP A 163 -88.54 48.75 38.62
N GLU A 164 -88.58 48.23 39.84
CA GLU A 164 -89.59 48.57 40.86
C GLU A 164 -89.47 50.01 41.34
N LEU A 165 -88.24 50.48 41.59
CA LEU A 165 -88.00 51.85 42.03
C LEU A 165 -88.37 52.84 40.94
N ASP A 166 -88.03 52.57 39.68
CA ASP A 166 -88.41 53.39 38.52
C ASP A 166 -89.94 53.47 38.40
N GLN A 167 -90.66 52.36 38.60
CA GLN A 167 -92.13 52.39 38.67
C GLN A 167 -92.64 53.29 39.80
N SER A 168 -92.09 53.16 41.01
CA SER A 168 -92.48 54.03 42.13
C SER A 168 -92.15 55.50 41.92
N ILE A 169 -91.04 55.80 41.23
CA ILE A 169 -90.66 57.16 40.84
C ILE A 169 -91.67 57.68 39.83
N THR A 170 -92.08 56.90 38.82
CA THR A 170 -93.11 57.34 37.87
C THR A 170 -94.45 57.60 38.56
N GLU A 171 -94.89 56.76 39.48
CA GLU A 171 -96.15 56.94 40.22
C GLU A 171 -96.13 58.17 41.14
N THR A 172 -95.02 58.36 41.86
CA THR A 172 -94.84 59.53 42.75
C THR A 172 -94.68 60.80 41.93
N GLN A 173 -93.99 60.75 40.80
CA GLN A 173 -93.86 61.87 39.88
C GLN A 173 -95.21 62.23 39.26
N ASP A 174 -96.04 61.27 38.86
CA ASP A 174 -97.40 61.53 38.37
C ASP A 174 -98.30 62.14 39.47
N SER A 175 -98.16 61.68 40.71
CA SER A 175 -98.86 62.24 41.86
C SER A 175 -98.45 63.67 42.16
N VAL A 176 -97.14 63.95 42.13
CA VAL A 176 -96.58 65.31 42.27
C VAL A 176 -97.04 66.18 41.11
N SER A 177 -97.07 65.65 39.88
CA SER A 177 -97.59 66.34 38.68
C SER A 177 -99.03 66.80 38.88
N GLY A 178 -99.90 65.92 39.38
CA GLY A 178 -101.30 66.26 39.62
C GLY A 178 -101.47 67.37 40.66
N VAL A 179 -100.67 67.34 41.73
CA VAL A 179 -100.71 68.36 42.79
C VAL A 179 -100.13 69.71 42.31
N GLU A 180 -99.03 69.68 41.56
CA GLU A 180 -98.43 70.86 40.94
C GLU A 180 -99.43 71.53 39.97
N ASP A 181 -100.06 70.75 39.10
CA ASP A 181 -101.02 71.27 38.13
C ASP A 181 -102.27 71.86 38.80
N ASP A 182 -102.69 71.34 39.97
CA ASP A 182 -103.81 71.88 40.73
C ASP A 182 -103.47 73.19 41.45
N ILE A 183 -102.28 73.28 42.07
CA ILE A 183 -101.81 74.49 42.78
C ILE A 183 -101.56 75.62 41.77
N TYR A 184 -100.92 75.30 40.64
CA TYR A 184 -100.50 76.28 39.65
C TYR A 184 -101.54 76.50 38.54
N ARG A 185 -102.69 75.81 38.55
CA ARG A 185 -103.79 75.99 37.57
C ARG A 185 -104.20 77.44 37.35
N LYS A 186 -104.23 78.23 38.43
CA LYS A 186 -104.58 79.67 38.36
C LYS A 186 -103.45 80.52 37.78
N PHE A 187 -102.20 80.10 37.96
CA PHE A 187 -101.01 80.75 37.42
C PHE A 187 -100.82 80.44 35.93
N CYS A 188 -100.96 79.16 35.54
CA CYS A 188 -100.87 78.67 34.17
C CYS A 188 -101.92 79.31 33.24
N LYS A 189 -103.19 79.37 33.68
CA LYS A 189 -104.28 80.06 32.93
C LYS A 189 -104.05 81.56 32.70
N ARG A 190 -103.27 82.22 33.57
CA ARG A 190 -103.00 83.66 33.47
C ARG A 190 -101.90 83.97 32.45
N LEU A 191 -100.96 83.05 32.27
CA LEU A 191 -99.80 83.22 31.38
C LEU A 191 -99.93 82.45 30.05
N GLY A 192 -100.98 81.63 29.90
CA GLY A 192 -101.28 80.92 28.65
C GLY A 192 -100.47 79.63 28.45
N TYR A 193 -99.98 79.02 29.52
CA TYR A 193 -99.29 77.73 29.52
C TYR A 193 -100.21 76.65 30.08
N ASP A 194 -100.08 75.40 29.61
CA ASP A 194 -100.95 74.32 30.07
C ASP A 194 -100.52 73.82 31.47
N ASN A 195 -99.21 73.64 31.71
CA ASN A 195 -98.63 73.21 32.99
C ASN A 195 -97.42 74.07 33.40
N ILE A 196 -97.11 74.16 34.70
CA ILE A 196 -96.00 75.00 35.21
C ILE A 196 -94.61 74.54 34.71
N ARG A 197 -94.52 73.29 34.25
CA ARG A 197 -93.32 72.66 33.70
C ARG A 197 -92.85 73.28 32.40
N GLU A 198 -93.77 73.73 31.55
CA GLU A 198 -93.41 74.43 30.31
C GLU A 198 -92.77 75.79 30.61
N TYR A 199 -93.20 76.42 31.70
CA TYR A 199 -92.70 77.72 32.15
C TYR A 199 -91.30 77.61 32.79
N GLU A 200 -91.07 76.60 33.65
CA GLU A 200 -89.74 76.35 34.24
C GLU A 200 -88.72 75.81 33.22
N ALA A 201 -89.18 74.96 32.29
CA ALA A 201 -88.35 74.47 31.19
C ALA A 201 -87.89 75.63 30.30
N GLN A 202 -88.75 76.60 29.97
CA GLN A 202 -88.43 77.69 29.03
C GLN A 202 -87.45 78.75 29.55
N GLN A 203 -87.40 79.03 30.86
CA GLN A 203 -86.70 80.23 31.36
C GLN A 203 -85.36 79.98 32.08
N GLY A 204 -85.16 78.84 32.76
CA GLY A 204 -83.96 78.60 33.58
C GLY A 204 -83.18 77.35 33.18
N SER A 205 -83.84 76.19 33.08
CA SER A 205 -83.16 74.93 32.83
C SER A 205 -82.74 74.75 31.38
N LEU A 206 -83.52 75.17 30.38
CA LEU A 206 -83.16 74.96 28.97
C LEU A 206 -81.81 75.57 28.60
N GLN A 207 -81.50 76.78 29.06
CA GLN A 207 -80.26 77.46 28.65
C GLN A 207 -79.04 76.93 29.41
N GLU A 208 -79.19 76.64 30.71
CA GLU A 208 -78.11 76.13 31.56
C GLU A 208 -77.85 74.64 31.28
N GLU A 209 -78.91 73.82 31.14
CA GLU A 209 -78.81 72.44 30.66
C GLU A 209 -78.33 72.37 29.21
N ALA A 210 -78.77 73.26 28.30
CA ALA A 210 -78.24 73.26 26.94
C ALA A 210 -76.75 73.60 26.94
N SER A 211 -76.30 74.50 27.82
CA SER A 211 -74.87 74.82 27.93
C SER A 211 -74.05 73.66 28.52
N GLN A 212 -74.54 73.00 29.57
CA GLN A 212 -73.91 71.83 30.17
C GLN A 212 -73.91 70.63 29.22
N LYS A 213 -75.06 70.30 28.62
CA LYS A 213 -75.17 69.23 27.60
C LYS A 213 -74.30 69.53 26.39
N LYS A 214 -74.20 70.79 25.95
CA LYS A 214 -73.28 71.17 24.87
C LYS A 214 -71.81 70.97 25.26
N LEU A 215 -71.44 71.26 26.50
CA LEU A 215 -70.09 71.04 27.02
C LEU A 215 -69.77 69.53 27.15
N GLU A 216 -70.71 68.75 27.67
CA GLU A 216 -70.66 67.28 27.70
C GLU A 216 -70.56 66.69 26.29
N PHE A 217 -71.37 67.16 25.33
CA PHE A 217 -71.27 66.70 23.95
C PHE A 217 -69.95 67.11 23.30
N THR A 218 -69.38 68.28 23.61
CA THR A 218 -68.04 68.63 23.10
C THR A 218 -66.92 67.79 23.72
N THR A 219 -67.02 67.45 25.01
CA THR A 219 -66.04 66.56 25.67
C THR A 219 -66.18 65.11 25.18
N GLN A 220 -67.40 64.62 25.00
CA GLN A 220 -67.66 63.33 24.37
C GLN A 220 -67.20 63.30 22.91
N LYS A 221 -67.49 64.35 22.13
CA LYS A 221 -67.07 64.45 20.73
C LYS A 221 -65.54 64.45 20.61
N SER A 222 -64.83 65.23 21.41
CA SER A 222 -63.36 65.23 21.41
C SER A 222 -62.77 63.88 21.87
N ARG A 223 -63.39 63.20 22.84
CA ARG A 223 -62.98 61.85 23.26
C ARG A 223 -63.17 60.83 22.14
N ILE A 224 -64.31 60.87 21.44
CA ILE A 224 -64.62 60.01 20.30
C ILE A 224 -63.70 60.33 19.12
N GLU A 225 -63.44 61.60 18.82
CA GLU A 225 -62.52 62.03 17.77
C GLU A 225 -61.08 61.55 18.04
N ASN A 226 -60.62 61.65 19.29
CA ASN A 226 -59.32 61.12 19.71
C ASN A 226 -59.28 59.59 19.58
N GLN A 227 -60.29 58.87 20.06
CA GLN A 227 -60.38 57.40 19.88
C GLN A 227 -60.40 57.01 18.40
N LEU A 228 -61.15 57.74 17.58
CA LEU A 228 -61.27 57.49 16.15
C LEU A 228 -59.95 57.79 15.43
N SER A 229 -59.20 58.82 15.83
CA SER A 229 -57.86 59.08 15.30
C SER A 229 -56.87 57.98 15.68
N PHE A 230 -56.93 57.48 16.91
CA PHE A 230 -56.06 56.40 17.38
C PHE A 230 -56.35 55.09 16.63
N GLU A 231 -57.62 54.72 16.49
CA GLU A 231 -58.01 53.52 15.74
C GLU A 231 -57.71 53.67 14.24
N LYS A 232 -57.86 54.87 13.65
CA LYS A 232 -57.42 55.12 12.26
C LYS A 232 -55.91 54.93 12.11
N GLN A 233 -55.12 55.45 13.03
CA GLN A 233 -53.66 55.31 12.99
C GLN A 233 -53.23 53.85 13.19
N ARG A 234 -53.90 53.13 14.09
CA ARG A 234 -53.69 51.70 14.32
C ARG A 234 -54.08 50.86 13.10
N LEU A 235 -55.20 51.18 12.45
CA LEU A 235 -55.61 50.55 11.20
C LEU A 235 -54.55 50.78 10.11
N GLN A 236 -54.10 52.02 9.93
CA GLN A 236 -53.07 52.37 8.96
C GLN A 236 -51.77 51.57 9.19
N ALA A 237 -51.27 51.54 10.43
CA ALA A 237 -50.07 50.76 10.79
C ALA A 237 -50.26 49.25 10.54
N THR A 238 -51.47 48.74 10.73
CA THR A 238 -51.78 47.32 10.46
C THR A 238 -51.82 47.04 8.96
N VAL A 239 -52.40 47.95 8.16
CA VAL A 239 -52.43 47.86 6.69
C VAL A 239 -51.02 47.93 6.12
N ASP A 240 -50.19 48.86 6.59
CA ASP A 240 -48.80 48.98 6.16
C ASP A 240 -48.02 47.68 6.47
N ARG A 241 -48.24 47.10 7.66
CA ARG A 241 -47.63 45.82 8.04
C ARG A 241 -48.10 44.65 7.17
N ILE A 242 -49.39 44.59 6.84
CA ILE A 242 -49.95 43.59 5.94
C ILE A 242 -49.32 43.73 4.55
N SER A 243 -49.25 44.94 4.01
CA SER A 243 -48.65 45.18 2.69
C SER A 243 -47.16 44.79 2.63
N GLY A 244 -46.42 45.02 3.72
CA GLY A 244 -45.03 44.59 3.83
C GLY A 244 -44.88 43.07 3.88
N LEU A 245 -45.79 42.37 4.59
CA LEU A 245 -45.83 40.91 4.64
C LEU A 245 -46.25 40.30 3.30
N GLU A 246 -47.22 40.89 2.60
CA GLU A 246 -47.63 40.46 1.26
C GLU A 246 -46.48 40.63 0.25
N ALA A 247 -45.75 41.74 0.29
CA ALA A 247 -44.58 41.95 -0.54
C ALA A 247 -43.39 41.03 -0.19
N GLN A 248 -43.27 40.60 1.07
CA GLN A 248 -42.33 39.54 1.45
C GLN A 248 -42.78 38.19 0.90
N HIS A 249 -44.05 37.85 1.07
CA HIS A 249 -44.62 36.60 0.61
C HIS A 249 -44.49 36.42 -0.91
N GLN A 250 -44.77 37.45 -1.70
CA GLN A 250 -44.60 37.42 -3.16
C GLN A 250 -43.13 37.22 -3.58
N ARG A 251 -42.18 37.82 -2.86
CA ARG A 251 -40.75 37.62 -3.13
C ARG A 251 -40.32 36.19 -2.80
N ASP A 252 -40.78 35.68 -1.66
CA ASP A 252 -40.47 34.33 -1.23
C ASP A 252 -41.11 33.28 -2.17
N GLU A 253 -42.33 33.51 -2.67
CA GLU A 253 -42.93 32.66 -3.70
C GLU A 253 -42.12 32.65 -4.99
N GLY A 254 -41.67 33.82 -5.49
CA GLY A 254 -40.81 33.89 -6.68
C GLY A 254 -39.49 33.14 -6.48
N LEU A 255 -38.84 33.31 -5.33
CA LEU A 255 -37.63 32.56 -4.96
C LEU A 255 -37.87 31.05 -4.91
N ILE A 256 -39.01 30.61 -4.40
CA ILE A 256 -39.37 29.18 -4.37
C ILE A 256 -39.56 28.63 -5.78
N GLU A 257 -40.17 29.39 -6.70
CA GLU A 257 -40.33 28.98 -8.10
C GLU A 257 -38.98 28.86 -8.81
N GLU A 258 -38.09 29.86 -8.64
CA GLU A 258 -36.73 29.84 -9.18
C GLU A 258 -35.95 28.62 -8.66
N LEU A 259 -35.94 28.41 -7.34
CA LEU A 259 -35.24 27.26 -6.73
C LEU A 259 -35.82 25.91 -7.17
N LYS A 260 -37.13 25.82 -7.41
CA LYS A 260 -37.75 24.60 -7.96
C LYS A 260 -37.31 24.35 -9.40
N ALA A 261 -37.21 25.40 -10.22
CA ALA A 261 -36.72 25.28 -11.59
C ALA A 261 -35.24 24.85 -11.60
N GLU A 262 -34.40 25.44 -10.74
CA GLU A 262 -33.01 25.03 -10.56
C GLU A 262 -32.89 23.58 -10.09
N GLN A 263 -33.70 23.16 -9.11
CA GLN A 263 -33.73 21.78 -8.65
C GLN A 263 -34.09 20.79 -9.77
N GLN A 264 -35.07 21.12 -10.61
CA GLN A 264 -35.44 20.27 -11.74
C GLN A 264 -34.31 20.20 -12.78
N ASN A 265 -33.65 21.32 -13.07
CA ASN A 265 -32.53 21.35 -14.00
C ASN A 265 -31.35 20.49 -13.49
N ILE A 266 -31.01 20.63 -12.21
CA ILE A 266 -29.96 19.82 -11.57
C ILE A 266 -30.34 18.33 -11.60
N ARG A 267 -31.60 17.97 -11.35
CA ARG A 267 -32.05 16.58 -11.46
C ARG A 267 -31.89 16.02 -12.86
N ASN A 268 -32.30 16.77 -13.89
CA ASN A 268 -32.14 16.33 -15.28
C ASN A 268 -30.65 16.12 -15.64
N GLN A 269 -29.77 17.02 -15.20
CA GLN A 269 -28.32 16.85 -15.38
C GLN A 269 -27.78 15.62 -14.65
N LEU A 270 -28.30 15.33 -13.46
CA LEU A 270 -27.94 14.15 -12.69
C LEU A 270 -28.35 12.86 -13.43
N ASP A 271 -29.57 12.82 -13.96
CA ASP A 271 -30.07 11.69 -14.75
C ASP A 271 -29.25 11.50 -16.04
N GLU A 272 -28.85 12.59 -16.71
CA GLU A 272 -27.95 12.55 -17.88
C GLU A 272 -26.58 11.97 -17.50
N PHE A 273 -25.97 12.44 -16.42
CA PHE A 273 -24.67 11.92 -15.96
C PHE A 273 -24.74 10.48 -15.47
N GLU A 274 -25.85 10.06 -14.86
CA GLU A 274 -26.06 8.66 -14.47
C GLU A 274 -26.14 7.74 -15.70
N ALA A 275 -26.85 8.16 -16.75
CA ALA A 275 -26.90 7.42 -18.01
C ALA A 275 -25.52 7.34 -18.69
N GLU A 276 -24.76 8.45 -18.72
CA GLU A 276 -23.38 8.45 -19.24
C GLU A 276 -22.46 7.51 -18.45
N LEU A 277 -22.59 7.49 -17.12
CA LEU A 277 -21.83 6.58 -16.26
C LEU A 277 -22.17 5.12 -16.51
N GLU A 278 -23.43 4.80 -16.76
CA GLU A 278 -23.86 3.44 -17.06
C GLU A 278 -23.27 2.95 -18.39
N ILE A 279 -23.31 3.79 -19.43
CA ILE A 279 -22.68 3.51 -20.74
C ILE A 279 -21.16 3.32 -20.59
N LEU A 280 -20.49 4.18 -19.81
CA LEU A 280 -19.05 4.05 -19.56
C LEU A 280 -18.70 2.77 -18.79
N ARG A 281 -19.54 2.35 -17.85
CA ARG A 281 -19.37 1.08 -17.12
C ARG A 281 -19.54 -0.12 -18.03
N GLU A 282 -20.53 -0.11 -18.92
CA GLU A 282 -20.74 -1.17 -19.90
C GLU A 282 -19.54 -1.27 -20.84
N ARG A 283 -19.09 -0.16 -21.41
CA ARG A 283 -17.90 -0.10 -22.28
C ARG A 283 -16.63 -0.58 -21.58
N LEU A 284 -16.47 -0.26 -20.29
CA LEU A 284 -15.35 -0.75 -19.48
C LEU A 284 -15.45 -2.27 -19.24
N GLY A 285 -16.66 -2.79 -19.07
CA GLY A 285 -16.94 -4.22 -19.02
C GLY A 285 -16.51 -4.94 -20.31
N GLU A 286 -16.96 -4.44 -21.46
CA GLU A 286 -16.58 -4.97 -22.78
C GLU A 286 -15.05 -4.94 -22.98
N GLN A 287 -14.39 -3.82 -22.66
CA GLN A 287 -12.93 -3.71 -22.78
C GLN A 287 -12.18 -4.67 -21.86
N LYS A 288 -12.68 -4.91 -20.65
CA LYS A 288 -12.10 -5.91 -19.74
C LYS A 288 -12.25 -7.33 -20.28
N GLU A 289 -13.38 -7.65 -20.90
CA GLU A 289 -13.59 -8.96 -21.50
C GLU A 289 -12.66 -9.18 -22.70
N VAL A 290 -12.54 -8.20 -23.60
CA VAL A 290 -11.60 -8.24 -24.73
C VAL A 290 -10.15 -8.35 -24.24
N TYR A 291 -9.78 -7.60 -23.19
CA TYR A 291 -8.45 -7.72 -22.59
C TYR A 291 -8.21 -9.10 -21.99
N GLY A 292 -9.21 -9.67 -21.30
CA GLY A 292 -9.15 -11.03 -20.75
C GLY A 292 -8.90 -12.08 -21.83
N GLN A 293 -9.69 -12.04 -22.91
CA GLN A 293 -9.52 -12.94 -24.05
C GLN A 293 -8.14 -12.78 -24.73
N SER A 294 -7.68 -11.54 -24.91
CA SER A 294 -6.34 -11.26 -25.47
C SER A 294 -5.22 -11.78 -24.57
N ALA A 295 -5.35 -11.62 -23.25
CA ALA A 295 -4.38 -12.12 -22.28
C ALA A 295 -4.33 -13.65 -22.23
N GLU A 296 -5.48 -14.33 -22.35
CA GLU A 296 -5.52 -15.79 -22.47
C GLU A 296 -4.85 -16.27 -23.75
N ASN A 297 -5.14 -15.64 -24.90
CA ASN A 297 -4.50 -15.95 -26.18
C ASN A 297 -2.98 -15.75 -26.11
N LEU A 298 -2.52 -14.66 -25.49
CA LEU A 298 -1.09 -14.38 -25.30
C LEU A 298 -0.42 -15.44 -24.43
N ASN A 299 -1.08 -15.88 -23.36
CA ASN A 299 -0.57 -16.95 -22.50
C ASN A 299 -0.51 -18.30 -23.22
N GLN A 300 -1.48 -18.62 -24.08
CA GLN A 300 -1.43 -19.82 -24.92
C GLN A 300 -0.25 -19.77 -25.89
N GLN A 301 -0.08 -18.66 -26.62
CA GLN A 301 1.03 -18.46 -27.54
C GLN A 301 2.40 -18.51 -26.85
N ARG A 302 2.53 -17.94 -25.64
CA ARG A 302 3.75 -18.06 -24.83
C ARG A 302 4.08 -19.50 -24.45
N ARG A 303 3.06 -20.30 -24.08
CA ARG A 303 3.26 -21.73 -23.78
C ARG A 303 3.69 -22.52 -25.01
N GLU A 304 3.14 -22.21 -26.17
CA GLU A 304 3.56 -22.83 -27.44
C GLU A 304 4.99 -22.45 -27.83
N LEU A 305 5.35 -21.17 -27.71
CA LEU A 305 6.71 -20.68 -27.92
C LEU A 305 7.70 -21.40 -27.00
N GLN A 306 7.38 -21.53 -25.71
CA GLN A 306 8.27 -22.19 -24.75
C GLN A 306 8.45 -23.69 -25.08
N LYS A 307 7.40 -24.38 -25.54
CA LYS A 307 7.50 -25.77 -26.02
C LYS A 307 8.40 -25.87 -27.25
N ARG A 308 8.24 -24.97 -28.23
CA ARG A 308 9.08 -24.92 -29.43
C ARG A 308 10.53 -24.60 -29.10
N SER A 309 10.79 -23.65 -28.19
CA SER A 309 12.14 -23.31 -27.72
C SER A 309 12.83 -24.53 -27.10
N LYS A 310 12.15 -25.24 -26.20
CA LYS A 310 12.69 -26.47 -25.60
C LYS A 310 12.99 -27.56 -26.63
N ASN A 311 12.15 -27.70 -27.65
CA ASN A 311 12.40 -28.65 -28.72
C ASN A 311 13.62 -28.23 -29.56
N VAL A 312 13.77 -26.94 -29.87
CA VAL A 312 14.94 -26.41 -30.58
C VAL A 312 16.21 -26.60 -29.76
N GLU A 313 16.20 -26.25 -28.47
CA GLU A 313 17.32 -26.49 -27.55
C GLU A 313 17.68 -27.98 -27.45
N GLY A 314 16.68 -28.87 -27.43
CA GLY A 314 16.90 -30.32 -27.45
C GLY A 314 17.57 -30.78 -28.74
N SER A 315 17.09 -30.32 -29.90
CA SER A 315 17.70 -30.62 -31.18
C SER A 315 19.13 -30.08 -31.30
N LEU A 316 19.38 -28.85 -30.82
CA LEU A 316 20.73 -28.26 -30.82
C LEU A 316 21.69 -29.05 -29.93
N LYS A 317 21.25 -29.52 -28.76
CA LYS A 317 22.06 -30.42 -27.91
C LYS A 317 22.38 -31.74 -28.59
N ASN A 318 21.42 -32.33 -29.31
CA ASN A 318 21.64 -33.56 -30.06
C ASN A 318 22.63 -33.35 -31.21
N ILE A 319 22.51 -32.22 -31.94
CA ILE A 319 23.44 -31.85 -33.01
C ILE A 319 24.86 -31.66 -32.45
N SER A 320 25.00 -30.88 -31.36
CA SER A 320 26.30 -30.68 -30.71
C SER A 320 26.91 -31.99 -30.18
N GLY A 321 26.08 -32.90 -29.67
CA GLY A 321 26.53 -34.23 -29.26
C GLY A 321 27.08 -35.05 -30.43
N LEU A 322 26.35 -35.09 -31.56
CA LEU A 322 26.79 -35.77 -32.78
C LEU A 322 28.04 -35.12 -33.38
N GLU A 323 28.14 -33.79 -33.38
CA GLU A 323 29.34 -33.07 -33.83
C GLU A 323 30.56 -33.40 -32.96
N ALA A 324 30.39 -33.50 -31.64
CA ALA A 324 31.45 -33.91 -30.73
C ALA A 324 31.87 -35.37 -30.98
N GLU A 325 30.93 -36.28 -31.27
CA GLU A 325 31.24 -37.66 -31.66
C GLU A 325 32.00 -37.72 -32.99
N VAL A 326 31.60 -36.93 -33.99
CA VAL A 326 32.30 -36.83 -35.28
C VAL A 326 33.72 -36.31 -35.09
N GLN A 327 33.92 -35.28 -34.27
CA GLN A 327 35.25 -34.74 -33.96
C GLN A 327 36.12 -35.75 -33.18
N ARG A 328 35.53 -36.48 -32.23
CA ARG A 328 36.23 -37.56 -31.50
C ARG A 328 36.66 -38.70 -32.42
N ASN A 329 35.77 -39.14 -33.33
CA ASN A 329 36.08 -40.19 -34.28
C ASN A 329 37.12 -39.72 -35.30
N SER A 330 37.04 -38.48 -35.78
CA SER A 330 38.03 -37.90 -36.70
C SER A 330 39.42 -37.77 -36.07
N SER A 331 39.51 -37.23 -34.86
CA SER A 331 40.78 -37.15 -34.11
C SER A 331 41.35 -38.53 -33.78
N SER A 332 40.49 -39.51 -33.47
CA SER A 332 40.91 -40.90 -33.25
C SER A 332 41.45 -41.52 -34.55
N ARG A 333 40.76 -41.33 -35.69
CA ARG A 333 41.22 -41.78 -37.01
C ARG A 333 42.55 -41.13 -37.39
N TYR A 334 42.71 -39.82 -37.19
CA TYR A 334 43.96 -39.11 -37.46
C TYR A 334 45.11 -39.64 -36.58
N THR A 335 44.86 -39.85 -35.29
CA THR A 335 45.87 -40.41 -34.36
C THR A 335 46.28 -41.82 -34.77
N LEU A 336 45.32 -42.65 -35.21
CA LEU A 336 45.59 -44.01 -35.69
C LEU A 336 46.45 -43.98 -36.96
N LEU A 337 46.07 -43.17 -37.96
CA LEU A 337 46.84 -43.02 -39.20
C LEU A 337 48.25 -42.47 -38.94
N ARG A 338 48.39 -41.52 -38.02
CA ARG A 338 49.71 -40.99 -37.59
C ARG A 338 50.55 -42.08 -36.91
N ARG A 339 49.96 -42.90 -36.05
CA ARG A 339 50.65 -44.01 -35.40
C ARG A 339 51.17 -45.02 -36.43
N CYS A 340 50.33 -45.41 -37.39
CA CYS A 340 50.75 -46.31 -38.47
C CYS A 340 51.90 -45.71 -39.30
N LYS A 341 51.89 -44.39 -39.56
CA LYS A 341 53.02 -43.70 -40.21
C LYS A 341 54.31 -43.74 -39.38
N LEU A 342 54.22 -43.49 -38.08
CA LEU A 342 55.39 -43.46 -37.19
C LEU A 342 55.98 -44.86 -36.93
N GLU A 343 55.13 -45.89 -36.97
CA GLU A 343 55.52 -47.29 -36.77
C GLU A 343 55.89 -48.00 -38.10
N ASP A 344 55.91 -47.28 -39.24
CA ASP A 344 56.16 -47.82 -40.59
C ASP A 344 55.29 -49.06 -40.91
N ILE A 345 53.99 -48.99 -40.58
CA ILE A 345 53.04 -50.07 -40.87
C ILE A 345 52.43 -49.83 -42.26
N ASP A 346 52.66 -50.77 -43.18
CA ASP A 346 52.06 -50.76 -44.51
C ASP A 346 50.54 -51.03 -44.43
N ILE A 347 49.73 -50.02 -44.76
CA ILE A 347 48.27 -50.14 -44.85
C ILE A 347 47.86 -50.25 -46.33
N PRO A 348 46.96 -51.18 -46.70
CA PRO A 348 46.36 -51.20 -48.03
C PRO A 348 45.49 -49.95 -48.25
N LEU A 349 45.82 -49.17 -49.27
CA LEU A 349 45.18 -47.92 -49.63
C LEU A 349 44.40 -48.10 -50.95
N ALA A 350 43.23 -47.45 -51.07
CA ALA A 350 42.43 -47.52 -52.29
C ALA A 350 43.13 -46.84 -53.48
N GLU A 351 42.87 -47.29 -54.72
CA GLU A 351 43.55 -46.80 -55.94
C GLU A 351 43.41 -45.27 -56.18
N SER A 352 42.41 -44.63 -55.58
CA SER A 352 42.14 -43.19 -55.67
C SER A 352 42.67 -42.35 -54.50
N SER A 353 43.36 -42.97 -53.53
CA SER A 353 43.74 -42.31 -52.28
C SER A 353 45.14 -41.67 -52.32
N ASN A 354 45.34 -40.64 -51.48
CA ASN A 354 46.65 -40.03 -51.28
C ASN A 354 47.53 -40.88 -50.36
N SER A 355 48.86 -40.84 -50.60
CA SER A 355 49.84 -41.53 -49.75
C SER A 355 49.90 -40.96 -48.33
N LEU A 356 50.22 -41.81 -47.33
CA LEU A 356 50.37 -41.44 -45.91
C LEU A 356 51.39 -40.32 -45.68
N ASP A 357 52.25 -40.01 -46.66
CA ASP A 357 53.20 -38.90 -46.60
C ASP A 357 52.53 -37.52 -46.52
N HIS A 358 51.31 -37.36 -47.02
CA HIS A 358 50.57 -36.10 -46.97
C HIS A 358 49.99 -35.79 -45.56
N LEU A 359 50.13 -36.70 -44.59
CA LEU A 359 49.77 -36.42 -43.20
C LEU A 359 50.81 -35.49 -42.56
N PRO A 360 50.43 -34.28 -42.11
CA PRO A 360 51.34 -33.39 -41.42
C PRO A 360 51.78 -34.03 -40.10
N ILE A 361 53.07 -34.32 -39.94
CA ILE A 361 53.63 -34.93 -38.72
C ILE A 361 53.94 -33.86 -37.66
N ASP A 362 54.13 -32.61 -38.10
CA ASP A 362 54.75 -31.53 -37.33
C ASP A 362 53.86 -30.29 -37.12
N GLU A 363 52.64 -30.29 -37.67
CA GLU A 363 51.61 -29.39 -37.17
C GLU A 363 51.08 -30.00 -35.88
N LEU A 364 51.62 -29.50 -34.76
CA LEU A 364 50.83 -29.32 -33.55
C LEU A 364 49.40 -29.07 -34.01
N VAL A 365 48.47 -29.95 -33.60
CA VAL A 365 47.06 -29.59 -33.46
C VAL A 365 47.10 -28.18 -32.89
N GLN A 366 46.85 -27.18 -33.74
CA GLN A 366 46.56 -25.84 -33.27
C GLN A 366 45.29 -26.06 -32.48
N THR A 367 45.49 -26.33 -31.19
CA THR A 367 44.53 -26.03 -30.16
C THR A 367 44.02 -24.67 -30.54
N ALA A 368 42.78 -24.64 -31.02
CA ALA A 368 42.02 -23.43 -31.16
C ALA A 368 42.34 -22.60 -29.92
N ASP A 369 42.90 -21.42 -30.19
CA ASP A 369 43.34 -20.46 -29.21
C ASP A 369 42.24 -20.33 -28.13
N PRO A 370 42.49 -20.64 -26.84
CA PRO A 370 41.47 -20.55 -25.81
C PRO A 370 40.99 -19.10 -25.54
N ASP A 371 41.66 -18.10 -26.13
CA ASP A 371 41.44 -16.67 -25.90
C ASP A 371 40.93 -15.90 -27.15
N ALA A 372 40.40 -16.60 -28.17
CA ALA A 372 39.69 -15.93 -29.27
C ALA A 372 38.24 -15.57 -28.84
N MET A 373 38.13 -14.53 -28.02
CA MET A 373 37.00 -13.60 -27.88
C MET A 373 35.59 -14.20 -27.89
N ASP A 374 34.99 -14.30 -26.70
CA ASP A 374 33.54 -14.24 -26.49
C ASP A 374 33.03 -12.90 -27.07
N VAL A 375 32.67 -12.91 -28.35
CA VAL A 375 31.82 -11.89 -28.95
C VAL A 375 30.47 -12.54 -29.12
N ASP A 376 29.53 -12.15 -28.27
CA ASP A 376 28.10 -12.39 -28.42
C ASP A 376 27.65 -11.87 -29.80
N GLU A 377 27.77 -12.69 -30.83
CA GLU A 377 27.22 -12.41 -32.16
C GLU A 377 26.35 -13.61 -32.59
N ASP A 378 25.05 -13.38 -32.47
CA ASP A 378 23.89 -14.13 -32.97
C ASP A 378 24.12 -15.56 -33.49
N ALA A 379 23.56 -16.50 -32.72
CA ALA A 379 23.48 -17.94 -32.96
C ALA A 379 22.69 -18.35 -34.22
N THR A 380 23.19 -18.01 -35.42
CA THR A 380 22.70 -18.53 -36.71
C THR A 380 23.82 -18.90 -37.69
N GLY A 381 25.07 -18.97 -37.24
CA GLY A 381 26.17 -19.58 -37.98
C GLY A 381 26.37 -21.03 -37.58
N SER A 382 25.70 -21.98 -38.24
CA SER A 382 26.07 -23.40 -38.23
C SER A 382 27.46 -23.55 -38.85
N GLY A 383 28.50 -23.35 -38.04
CA GLY A 383 29.87 -23.69 -38.39
C GLY A 383 29.94 -25.19 -38.57
N GLN A 384 29.80 -25.67 -39.81
CA GLN A 384 30.07 -27.05 -40.15
C GLN A 384 31.44 -27.40 -39.59
N ALA A 385 31.48 -28.36 -38.66
CA ALA A 385 32.72 -28.92 -38.18
C ALA A 385 33.48 -29.47 -39.40
N ILE A 386 34.49 -28.74 -39.88
CA ILE A 386 35.26 -29.12 -41.07
C ILE A 386 36.10 -30.32 -40.66
N VAL A 387 35.57 -31.52 -40.89
CA VAL A 387 36.32 -32.76 -40.74
C VAL A 387 37.34 -32.77 -41.88
N GLN A 388 38.62 -32.53 -41.55
CA GLN A 388 39.70 -32.62 -42.52
C GLN A 388 40.04 -34.10 -42.76
N ASP A 389 39.30 -34.69 -43.67
CA ASP A 389 39.62 -35.97 -44.27
C ASP A 389 40.77 -35.71 -45.25
N TYR A 390 42.01 -35.96 -44.84
CA TYR A 390 43.25 -35.70 -45.60
C TYR A 390 43.37 -36.51 -46.93
N GLY A 391 42.25 -36.94 -47.53
CA GLY A 391 42.17 -37.68 -48.78
C GLY A 391 42.73 -39.11 -48.72
N VAL A 392 42.83 -39.67 -47.50
CA VAL A 392 43.34 -41.02 -47.25
C VAL A 392 42.15 -41.95 -47.03
N GLU A 393 41.88 -42.79 -48.03
CA GLU A 393 40.88 -43.85 -47.99
C GLU A 393 41.58 -45.21 -47.89
N VAL A 394 41.32 -45.93 -46.80
CA VAL A 394 41.88 -47.26 -46.54
C VAL A 394 41.04 -48.28 -47.30
N ASP A 395 41.70 -49.20 -48.00
CA ASP A 395 41.04 -50.31 -48.66
C ASP A 395 40.80 -51.45 -47.67
N PHE A 396 39.53 -51.86 -47.54
CA PHE A 396 39.11 -52.94 -46.64
C PHE A 396 38.76 -54.23 -47.40
N ASP A 397 38.98 -54.32 -48.71
CA ASP A 397 38.56 -55.46 -49.52
C ASP A 397 39.25 -56.78 -49.14
N SER A 398 40.44 -56.72 -48.55
CA SER A 398 41.15 -57.89 -48.03
C SER A 398 40.67 -58.38 -46.66
N LEU A 399 39.79 -57.65 -45.99
CA LEU A 399 39.21 -58.01 -44.68
C LEU A 399 37.88 -58.76 -44.87
N GLY A 400 37.66 -59.82 -44.08
CA GLY A 400 36.37 -60.51 -44.03
C GLY A 400 35.28 -59.64 -43.38
N ASP A 401 34.03 -59.83 -43.77
CA ASP A 401 32.88 -59.00 -43.34
C ASP A 401 32.70 -58.93 -41.81
N SER A 402 33.10 -59.98 -41.08
CA SER A 402 33.08 -60.02 -39.61
C SER A 402 34.02 -59.00 -38.95
N LEU A 403 35.00 -58.47 -39.67
CA LEU A 403 35.94 -57.45 -39.16
C LEU A 403 35.54 -56.02 -39.58
N LYS A 404 34.48 -55.85 -40.39
CA LYS A 404 34.04 -54.55 -40.93
C LYS A 404 32.88 -53.92 -40.16
N GLU A 405 32.06 -54.74 -39.50
CA GLU A 405 30.77 -54.28 -38.94
C GLU A 405 30.78 -53.99 -37.43
N GLU A 406 31.73 -54.55 -36.66
CA GLU A 406 31.79 -54.36 -35.20
C GLU A 406 33.21 -54.13 -34.66
N SER A 407 33.33 -53.19 -33.72
CA SER A 407 34.54 -52.98 -32.91
C SER A 407 34.60 -54.00 -31.78
N ASP A 408 35.06 -55.21 -32.07
CA ASP A 408 35.25 -56.26 -31.08
C ASP A 408 36.52 -55.99 -30.24
N GLU A 409 36.37 -55.33 -29.07
CA GLU A 409 37.47 -54.99 -28.15
C GLU A 409 38.34 -56.20 -27.77
N LYS A 410 37.75 -57.41 -27.75
CA LYS A 410 38.47 -58.67 -27.46
C LYS A 410 39.48 -59.05 -28.55
N LEU A 411 39.14 -58.81 -29.81
CA LEU A 411 40.05 -59.07 -30.92
C LEU A 411 41.20 -58.06 -30.95
N GLU A 412 40.94 -56.81 -30.54
CA GLU A 412 41.99 -55.80 -30.36
C GLU A 412 42.97 -56.21 -29.25
N GLU A 413 42.46 -56.70 -28.10
CA GLU A 413 43.30 -57.17 -26.99
C GLU A 413 44.22 -58.34 -27.40
N GLU A 414 43.71 -59.33 -28.15
CA GLU A 414 44.51 -60.47 -28.62
C GLU A 414 45.64 -60.04 -29.58
N LEU A 415 45.39 -59.05 -30.44
CA LEU A 415 46.38 -58.52 -31.36
C LEU A 415 47.44 -57.68 -30.63
N LEU A 416 47.02 -56.83 -29.68
CA LEU A 416 47.93 -56.05 -28.84
C LEU A 416 48.81 -56.93 -27.96
N GLU A 417 48.31 -58.06 -27.47
CA GLU A 417 49.10 -59.00 -26.67
C GLU A 417 50.23 -59.63 -27.52
N LYS A 418 49.94 -60.02 -28.77
CA LYS A 418 50.97 -60.50 -29.70
C LYS A 418 52.03 -59.44 -30.00
N VAL A 419 51.62 -58.19 -30.23
CA VAL A 419 52.55 -57.06 -30.43
C VAL A 419 53.41 -56.83 -29.19
N ARG A 420 52.84 -56.90 -27.98
CA ARG A 420 53.59 -56.77 -26.72
C ARG A 420 54.64 -57.86 -26.55
N THR A 421 54.35 -59.10 -26.91
CA THR A 421 55.34 -60.18 -26.84
C THR A 421 56.53 -59.91 -27.76
N LEU A 422 56.28 -59.51 -29.01
CA LEU A 422 57.32 -59.14 -29.99
C LEU A 422 58.13 -57.91 -29.55
N ASN A 423 57.48 -56.87 -29.04
CA ASN A 423 58.18 -55.69 -28.52
C ASN A 423 59.01 -56.00 -27.27
N SER A 424 58.54 -56.90 -26.39
CA SER A 424 59.33 -57.33 -25.23
C SER A 424 60.61 -58.10 -25.62
N ASP A 425 60.61 -58.73 -26.79
CA ASP A 425 61.79 -59.38 -27.34
C ASP A 425 62.74 -58.39 -28.03
N LEU A 426 62.20 -57.30 -28.60
CA LEU A 426 62.96 -56.17 -29.16
C LEU A 426 63.62 -55.31 -28.07
N ASP A 427 62.93 -55.01 -26.98
CA ASP A 427 63.46 -54.22 -25.86
C ASP A 427 64.60 -54.93 -25.10
N LYS A 428 64.66 -56.27 -25.16
CA LYS A 428 65.80 -57.05 -24.65
C LYS A 428 67.09 -56.80 -25.45
N MET A 429 67.00 -56.23 -26.66
CA MET A 429 68.16 -56.01 -27.55
C MET A 429 68.76 -54.60 -27.49
N ALA A 430 68.15 -53.61 -26.82
CA ALA A 430 68.63 -52.23 -26.80
C ALA A 430 69.02 -51.73 -25.39
N PRO A 431 70.31 -51.45 -25.09
CA PRO A 431 70.72 -50.94 -23.78
C PRO A 431 70.38 -49.45 -23.59
N ASN A 432 69.73 -49.16 -22.46
CA ASN A 432 69.15 -47.88 -22.04
C ASN A 432 70.21 -46.82 -21.68
N THR A 433 70.42 -45.82 -22.54
CA THR A 433 71.36 -44.68 -22.34
C THR A 433 70.68 -43.34 -22.02
N ARG A 434 69.34 -43.29 -21.93
CA ARG A 434 68.56 -42.01 -21.87
C ARG A 434 68.12 -41.54 -20.48
N ALA A 435 68.57 -42.20 -19.40
CA ALA A 435 68.18 -41.81 -18.05
C ALA A 435 68.90 -40.55 -17.52
N MET A 436 70.13 -40.27 -17.99
CA MET A 436 70.94 -39.16 -17.47
C MET A 436 70.49 -37.79 -18.01
N GLU A 437 70.13 -37.70 -19.29
CA GLU A 437 69.65 -36.46 -19.93
C GLU A 437 68.30 -35.97 -19.36
N ARG A 438 67.44 -36.89 -18.93
CA ARG A 438 66.15 -36.53 -18.31
C ARG A 438 66.31 -35.86 -16.96
N LEU A 439 67.38 -36.17 -16.22
CA LEU A 439 67.60 -35.62 -14.89
C LEU A 439 68.05 -34.14 -14.97
N GLU A 440 68.95 -33.83 -15.90
CA GLU A 440 69.44 -32.46 -16.14
C GLU A 440 68.33 -31.51 -16.65
N SER A 441 67.41 -32.02 -17.49
CA SER A 441 66.26 -31.25 -17.96
C SER A 441 65.30 -30.86 -16.83
N VAL A 442 65.06 -31.77 -15.89
CA VAL A 442 64.16 -31.53 -14.75
C VAL A 442 64.79 -30.54 -13.77
N GLU A 443 66.10 -30.63 -13.53
CA GLU A 443 66.82 -29.70 -12.65
C GLU A 443 66.78 -28.25 -13.17
N ASN A 444 66.96 -28.06 -14.48
CA ASN A 444 66.86 -26.74 -15.11
C ASN A 444 65.44 -26.17 -15.06
N LYS A 445 64.40 -27.00 -15.23
CA LYS A 445 63.01 -26.57 -15.09
C LYS A 445 62.67 -26.17 -13.66
N LEU A 446 63.13 -26.95 -12.67
CA LEU A 446 62.94 -26.64 -11.25
C LEU A 446 63.53 -25.27 -10.92
N ARG A 447 64.77 -25.01 -11.35
CA ARG A 447 65.46 -23.75 -11.11
C ARG A 447 64.79 -22.54 -11.78
N GLY A 448 64.21 -22.74 -12.97
CA GLY A 448 63.38 -21.73 -13.63
C GLY A 448 62.14 -21.40 -12.81
N THR A 449 61.40 -22.43 -12.36
CA THR A 449 60.17 -22.23 -11.59
C THR A 449 60.41 -21.58 -10.22
N GLU A 450 61.53 -21.86 -9.55
CA GLU A 450 61.88 -21.20 -8.28
C GLU A 450 62.12 -19.70 -8.47
N LYS A 451 62.79 -19.32 -9.57
CA LYS A 451 63.06 -17.92 -9.89
C LYS A 451 61.77 -17.14 -10.18
N ASP A 452 60.89 -17.71 -10.99
CA ASP A 452 59.60 -17.11 -11.34
C ASP A 452 58.69 -16.97 -10.11
N PHE A 453 58.76 -17.94 -9.18
CA PHE A 453 58.06 -17.87 -7.90
C PHE A 453 58.59 -16.73 -7.00
N GLU A 454 59.91 -16.56 -6.91
CA GLU A 454 60.50 -15.45 -6.14
C GLU A 454 60.12 -14.08 -6.71
N ASP A 455 60.12 -13.93 -8.03
CA ASP A 455 59.78 -12.67 -8.69
C ASP A 455 58.28 -12.35 -8.54
N SER A 456 57.41 -13.35 -8.69
CA SER A 456 55.97 -13.22 -8.41
C SER A 456 55.70 -12.82 -6.95
N ARG A 457 56.45 -13.41 -6.00
CA ARG A 457 56.35 -13.08 -4.57
C ARG A 457 56.78 -11.64 -4.27
N LYS A 458 57.82 -11.14 -4.93
CA LYS A 458 58.24 -9.73 -4.81
C LYS A 458 57.21 -8.78 -5.39
N HIS A 459 56.61 -9.12 -6.54
CA HIS A 459 55.59 -8.30 -7.17
C HIS A 459 54.32 -8.20 -6.32
N SER A 460 53.87 -9.34 -5.76
CA SER A 460 52.73 -9.39 -4.85
C SER A 460 52.93 -8.54 -3.59
N ARG A 461 54.15 -8.55 -3.01
CA ARG A 461 54.47 -7.68 -1.86
C ARG A 461 54.41 -6.20 -2.21
N LYS A 462 55.02 -5.77 -3.32
CA LYS A 462 54.96 -4.37 -3.76
C LYS A 462 53.52 -3.91 -4.00
N ALA A 463 52.72 -4.70 -4.72
CA ALA A 463 51.32 -4.38 -4.98
C ALA A 463 50.50 -4.27 -3.69
N LYS A 464 50.81 -5.09 -2.68
CA LYS A 464 50.16 -5.02 -1.36
C LYS A 464 50.54 -3.73 -0.63
N ASP A 465 51.82 -3.37 -0.61
CA ASP A 465 52.30 -2.15 0.05
C ASP A 465 51.68 -0.89 -0.61
N ASP A 466 51.65 -0.84 -1.95
CA ASP A 466 51.03 0.26 -2.71
C ASP A 466 49.52 0.37 -2.43
N PHE A 467 48.81 -0.77 -2.34
CA PHE A 467 47.40 -0.81 -2.00
C PHE A 467 47.13 -0.29 -0.58
N GLU A 468 47.92 -0.72 0.40
CA GLU A 468 47.80 -0.27 1.79
C GLU A 468 48.03 1.24 1.91
N GLU A 469 48.95 1.81 1.13
CA GLU A 469 49.19 3.26 1.12
C GLU A 469 47.98 4.04 0.57
N VAL A 470 47.41 3.60 -0.55
CA VAL A 470 46.21 4.23 -1.15
C VAL A 470 44.99 4.05 -0.25
N MET A 471 44.81 2.87 0.34
CA MET A 471 43.73 2.57 1.27
C MET A 471 43.80 3.50 2.48
N ARG A 472 44.99 3.70 3.07
CA ARG A 472 45.18 4.61 4.21
C ARG A 472 44.88 6.05 3.82
N LYS A 473 45.40 6.54 2.69
CA LYS A 473 45.11 7.89 2.17
C LYS A 473 43.60 8.12 1.97
N ARG A 474 42.91 7.16 1.36
CA ARG A 474 41.46 7.22 1.13
C ARG A 474 40.69 7.23 2.46
N SER A 475 41.05 6.35 3.39
CA SER A 475 40.40 6.27 4.70
C SER A 475 40.59 7.57 5.50
N ASP A 476 41.80 8.13 5.50
CA ASP A 476 42.11 9.38 6.21
C ASP A 476 41.34 10.57 5.63
N LEU A 477 41.27 10.72 4.31
CA LEU A 477 40.53 11.80 3.66
C LEU A 477 39.01 11.64 3.87
N PHE A 478 38.50 10.42 3.74
CA PHE A 478 37.08 10.14 3.97
C PHE A 478 36.69 10.42 5.41
N ASN A 479 37.45 9.92 6.39
CA ASN A 479 37.16 10.14 7.81
C ASN A 479 37.25 11.63 8.18
N LYS A 480 38.24 12.37 7.66
CA LYS A 480 38.31 13.83 7.87
C LYS A 480 37.07 14.56 7.36
N ALA A 481 36.60 14.24 6.15
CA ALA A 481 35.41 14.85 5.59
C ALA A 481 34.14 14.41 6.34
N PHE A 482 34.03 13.12 6.64
CA PHE A 482 32.88 12.54 7.35
C PHE A 482 32.73 13.11 8.75
N THR A 483 33.80 13.16 9.55
CA THR A 483 33.77 13.72 10.90
C THR A 483 33.34 15.19 10.88
N HIS A 484 33.90 15.99 9.97
CA HIS A 484 33.51 17.40 9.84
C HIS A 484 32.03 17.56 9.46
N ILE A 485 31.53 16.76 8.51
CA ILE A 485 30.12 16.82 8.09
C ILE A 485 29.19 16.33 9.20
N SER A 486 29.53 15.23 9.88
CA SER A 486 28.72 14.65 10.96
C SER A 486 28.63 15.57 12.19
N GLU A 487 29.68 16.34 12.48
CA GLU A 487 29.65 17.30 13.58
C GLU A 487 28.79 18.53 13.27
N GLN A 488 28.76 18.95 12.00
CA GLN A 488 28.04 20.16 11.56
C GLN A 488 26.55 19.92 11.25
N ILE A 489 26.16 18.69 10.87
CA ILE A 489 24.77 18.40 10.51
C ILE A 489 23.81 18.53 11.71
N GLY A 490 24.25 18.15 12.90
CA GLY A 490 23.44 18.22 14.13
C GLY A 490 23.00 19.65 14.49
N PRO A 491 23.94 20.61 14.60
CA PRO A 491 23.61 22.02 14.84
C PRO A 491 22.70 22.63 13.77
N ILE A 492 23.00 22.40 12.49
CA ILE A 492 22.21 22.95 11.37
C ILE A 492 20.79 22.40 11.40
N TYR A 493 20.63 21.10 11.61
CA TYR A 493 19.32 20.47 11.70
C TYR A 493 18.52 20.98 12.89
N ARG A 494 19.18 21.17 14.05
CA ARG A 494 18.54 21.70 15.26
C ARG A 494 18.07 23.15 15.08
N GLU A 495 18.82 23.95 14.32
CA GLU A 495 18.45 25.32 13.98
C GLU A 495 17.27 25.36 12.99
N LEU A 496 17.30 24.51 11.95
CA LEU A 496 16.22 24.38 10.96
C LEU A 496 14.91 23.90 11.57
N THR A 497 14.98 23.04 12.58
CA THR A 497 13.80 22.44 13.23
C THR A 497 13.33 23.21 14.46
N ARG A 498 13.94 24.35 14.78
CA ARG A 498 13.53 25.22 15.88
C ARG A 498 12.36 26.10 15.43
N SER A 499 11.19 25.88 16.03
CA SER A 499 10.00 26.70 15.83
C SER A 499 9.56 27.37 17.13
N SER A 500 8.70 28.40 17.07
CA SER A 500 8.16 29.09 18.25
C SER A 500 7.48 28.13 19.23
N ASN A 501 6.95 27.01 18.73
CA ASN A 501 6.25 26.01 19.52
C ASN A 501 7.18 24.91 20.06
N TYR A 502 8.39 24.74 19.50
CA TYR A 502 9.36 23.71 19.90
C TYR A 502 10.78 24.30 20.03
N PRO A 503 11.15 24.85 21.20
CA PRO A 503 12.39 25.60 21.37
C PRO A 503 13.67 24.76 21.31
N LEU A 504 13.57 23.44 21.49
CA LEU A 504 14.73 22.52 21.58
C LEU A 504 15.16 21.91 20.24
N GLY A 505 14.38 22.08 19.17
CA GLY A 505 14.65 21.48 17.84
C GLY A 505 14.60 19.94 17.84
N GLY A 506 14.70 19.35 16.66
CA GLY A 506 14.87 17.90 16.42
C GLY A 506 16.35 17.48 16.38
N GLN A 507 16.58 16.17 16.26
CA GLN A 507 17.91 15.56 16.05
C GLN A 507 17.96 14.87 14.67
N ALA A 508 19.09 14.98 13.97
CA ALA A 508 19.38 14.31 12.69
C ALA A 508 20.52 13.32 12.84
#